data_AF-A0A929I5E0-F1
#
_entry.id   AF-A0A929I5E0-F1
#
_cell.length_a   1.000
_cell.length_b   1.000
_cell.length_c   1.000
_cell.angle_alpha   90.00
_cell.angle_beta   90.00
_cell.angle_gamma   90.00
#
_symmetry.space_group_name_H-M   'P 1'
#
loop_
_entity.id
_entity.type
_entity.pdbx_description
1 polymer ?
#
loop_
_entity_poly.entity_id
_entity_poly.type
_entity_poly.pdbx_seq_one_letter_code
_entity_poly.pdbx_strand_id
1 'polypeptide(L)'
;MSSLIDIGNLLIVLSACSLSLIVPTLRTALWLSEEKSWPHILLLALVLGLTSQGILGFFWNHYLRIGVSLEIILYFLGWLIATAIVVIRQRKQKLFQRLSISREDFILIGLLILAVAVRSIHPLQHMALGQSDAYSHLQFLRNVVDSGFVHNVMYPPGYHWILALPTTAFHLDPYHVARYGGAFFGAGLVLAIYVLVKSIADNPAAILSAFLVSCFPGLYFLLKTGVGAFA
;
A
#
# COMPACT_ATOMS: atom_id res chain seq x y z
N MET A 1 21.31 -3.91 19.21
CA MET A 1 21.60 -4.13 17.77
C MET A 1 20.40 -4.71 17.03
N SER A 2 19.63 -5.64 17.60
CA SER A 2 18.40 -6.19 16.98
C SER A 2 17.38 -5.12 16.58
N SER A 3 17.07 -4.18 17.48
CA SER A 3 16.07 -3.13 17.21
C SER A 3 16.40 -2.21 16.03
N LEU A 4 17.68 -1.92 15.80
CA LEU A 4 18.12 -1.11 14.66
C LEU A 4 17.91 -1.85 13.33
N ILE A 5 18.16 -3.16 13.31
CA ILE A 5 17.94 -4.01 12.14
C ILE A 5 16.45 -4.07 11.80
N ASP A 6 15.60 -4.25 12.80
CA ASP A 6 14.14 -4.30 12.61
C ASP A 6 13.56 -2.97 12.09
N ILE A 7 14.05 -1.83 12.58
CA ILE A 7 13.67 -0.51 12.04
C ILE A 7 14.14 -0.36 10.58
N GLY A 8 15.36 -0.80 10.26
CA GLY A 8 15.86 -0.81 8.89
C GLY A 8 14.96 -1.61 7.95
N ASN A 9 14.58 -2.82 8.36
CA ASN A 9 13.67 -3.68 7.60
C ASN A 9 12.29 -3.03 7.40
N LEU A 10 11.72 -2.42 8.44
CA LEU A 10 10.47 -1.67 8.34
C LEU A 10 10.58 -0.58 7.25
N LEU A 11 11.60 0.27 7.30
CA LEU A 11 11.78 1.35 6.32
C LEU A 11 11.97 0.83 4.89
N ILE A 12 12.69 -0.28 4.71
CA ILE A 12 12.86 -0.93 3.41
C ILE A 12 11.51 -1.41 2.87
N VAL A 13 10.69 -2.09 3.69
CA VAL A 13 9.36 -2.55 3.27
C VAL A 13 8.46 -1.38 2.89
N LEU A 14 8.40 -0.34 3.73
CA LEU A 14 7.58 0.86 3.44
C LEU A 14 7.99 1.53 2.11
N SER A 15 9.30 1.62 1.87
CA SER A 15 9.85 2.21 0.65
C SER A 15 9.54 1.36 -0.58
N ALA A 16 9.75 0.04 -0.49
CA ALA A 16 9.48 -0.90 -1.58
C ALA A 16 7.99 -0.92 -1.96
N CYS A 17 7.08 -0.92 -0.98
CA CYS A 17 5.65 -0.80 -1.20
C CYS A 17 5.30 0.53 -1.90
N SER A 18 5.86 1.65 -1.43
CA SER A 18 5.62 2.96 -2.05
C SER A 18 6.11 3.02 -3.50
N LEU A 19 7.33 2.53 -3.76
CA LEU A 19 7.93 2.49 -5.08
C LEU A 19 7.21 1.55 -6.05
N SER A 20 6.59 0.49 -5.56
CA SER A 20 5.89 -0.50 -6.39
C SER A 20 4.42 -0.14 -6.65
N LEU A 21 3.73 0.39 -5.62
CA LEU A 21 2.26 0.55 -5.64
C LEU A 21 1.81 2.00 -5.86
N ILE A 22 2.63 2.99 -5.50
CA ILE A 22 2.24 4.40 -5.60
C ILE A 22 2.95 5.10 -6.76
N VAL A 23 4.28 4.97 -6.83
CA VAL A 23 5.08 5.72 -7.82
C VAL A 23 4.67 5.41 -9.28
N PRO A 24 4.43 4.16 -9.70
CA PRO A 24 4.09 3.85 -11.10
C PRO A 24 2.76 4.46 -11.53
N THR A 25 1.83 4.63 -10.59
CA THR A 25 0.46 5.10 -10.85
C THR A 25 0.29 6.60 -10.61
N LEU A 26 1.26 7.24 -9.95
CA LEU A 26 1.17 8.63 -9.48
C LEU A 26 0.88 9.64 -10.60
N ARG A 27 1.51 9.47 -11.76
CA ARG A 27 1.31 10.40 -12.90
C ARG A 27 -0.10 10.30 -13.47
N THR A 28 -0.63 9.09 -13.55
CA THR A 28 -2.01 8.86 -13.97
C THR A 28 -2.99 9.38 -12.93
N ALA A 29 -2.72 9.18 -11.64
CA ALA A 29 -3.53 9.76 -10.56
C ALA A 29 -3.56 11.30 -10.61
N LEU A 30 -2.41 11.95 -10.81
CA LEU A 30 -2.33 13.42 -10.99
C LEU A 30 -3.17 13.94 -12.17
N TRP A 31 -3.25 13.13 -13.24
CA TRP A 31 -4.03 13.46 -14.43
C TRP A 31 -5.54 13.25 -14.23
N LEU A 32 -5.92 12.14 -13.60
CA LEU A 32 -7.32 11.77 -13.36
C LEU A 32 -7.96 12.56 -12.21
N SER A 33 -7.17 13.01 -11.24
CA SER A 33 -7.70 13.72 -10.06
C SER A 33 -8.22 15.11 -10.44
N GLU A 34 -9.53 15.30 -10.28
CA GLU A 34 -10.18 16.61 -10.41
C GLU A 34 -9.74 17.53 -9.25
N GLU A 35 -9.76 17.01 -8.03
CA GLU A 35 -9.21 17.68 -6.87
C GLU A 35 -7.68 17.72 -6.94
N LYS A 36 -7.09 18.90 -6.83
CA LYS A 36 -5.64 19.08 -6.79
C LYS A 36 -5.09 19.03 -5.36
N SER A 37 -5.68 18.21 -4.48
CA SER A 37 -5.15 17.98 -3.14
C SER A 37 -4.21 16.77 -3.14
N TRP A 38 -3.03 16.89 -2.51
CA TRP A 38 -2.08 15.77 -2.44
C TRP A 38 -2.66 14.52 -1.75
N PRO A 39 -3.53 14.60 -0.72
CA PRO A 39 -4.09 13.40 -0.09
C PRO A 39 -4.94 12.59 -1.07
N HIS A 40 -5.77 13.28 -1.86
CA HIS A 40 -6.63 12.66 -2.86
C HIS A 40 -5.79 12.00 -3.98
N ILE A 41 -4.78 12.72 -4.48
CA ILE A 41 -3.86 12.20 -5.51
C ILE A 41 -3.12 10.96 -5.00
N LEU A 42 -2.61 10.99 -3.76
CA LEU A 42 -1.86 9.88 -3.18
C LEU A 42 -2.75 8.66 -2.94
N LEU A 43 -3.98 8.88 -2.46
CA LEU A 43 -4.96 7.82 -2.28
C LEU A 43 -5.33 7.19 -3.63
N LEU A 44 -5.62 8.01 -4.64
CA LEU A 44 -5.96 7.53 -5.98
C LEU A 44 -4.81 6.73 -6.59
N ALA A 45 -3.56 7.19 -6.44
CA ALA A 45 -2.39 6.46 -6.87
C ALA A 45 -2.29 5.09 -6.19
N LEU A 46 -2.45 5.04 -4.86
CA LEU A 46 -2.46 3.79 -4.10
C LEU A 46 -3.58 2.86 -4.58
N VAL A 47 -4.82 3.35 -4.72
CA VAL A 47 -5.96 2.54 -5.19
C VAL A 47 -5.72 1.99 -6.59
N LEU A 48 -5.18 2.80 -7.51
CA LEU A 48 -4.84 2.33 -8.87
C LEU A 48 -3.77 1.24 -8.83
N GLY A 49 -2.73 1.39 -8.01
CA GLY A 49 -1.66 0.41 -7.89
C GLY A 49 -2.16 -0.91 -7.29
N LEU A 50 -2.88 -0.84 -6.16
CA LEU A 50 -3.47 -2.01 -5.53
C LEU A 50 -4.45 -2.74 -6.45
N THR A 51 -5.33 -2.00 -7.12
CA THR A 51 -6.36 -2.60 -7.98
C THR A 51 -5.73 -3.22 -9.22
N SER A 52 -4.81 -2.51 -9.89
CA SER A 52 -4.14 -3.05 -11.07
C SER A 52 -3.29 -4.28 -10.76
N GLN A 53 -2.54 -4.27 -9.65
CA GLN A 53 -1.76 -5.43 -9.21
C GLN A 53 -2.64 -6.59 -8.76
N GLY A 54 -3.72 -6.31 -8.02
CA GLY A 54 -4.67 -7.33 -7.59
C GLY A 54 -5.36 -8.02 -8.77
N ILE A 55 -5.77 -7.26 -9.79
CA ILE A 55 -6.37 -7.79 -11.01
C ILE A 55 -5.34 -8.58 -11.83
N LEU A 56 -4.17 -8.01 -12.09
CA LEU A 56 -3.11 -8.68 -12.86
C LEU A 56 -2.70 -9.99 -12.20
N GLY A 57 -2.43 -9.95 -10.90
CA GLY A 57 -2.12 -11.14 -10.10
C GLY A 57 -3.23 -12.17 -10.07
N PHE A 58 -4.49 -11.75 -10.01
CA PHE A 58 -5.64 -12.67 -10.13
C PHE A 58 -5.61 -13.40 -11.47
N PHE A 59 -5.43 -12.70 -12.60
CA PHE A 59 -5.34 -13.33 -13.91
C PHE A 59 -4.11 -14.23 -14.02
N TRP A 60 -2.97 -13.78 -13.48
CA TRP A 60 -1.72 -14.53 -13.51
C TRP A 60 -1.83 -15.87 -12.80
N ASN A 61 -2.43 -15.84 -11.60
CA ASN A 61 -2.68 -17.01 -10.77
C ASN A 61 -3.57 -18.03 -11.47
N HIS A 62 -4.65 -17.59 -12.13
CA HIS A 62 -5.64 -18.51 -12.70
C HIS A 62 -5.28 -19.03 -14.09
N TYR A 63 -4.68 -18.21 -14.95
CA TYR A 63 -4.57 -18.53 -16.38
C TYR A 63 -3.15 -18.79 -16.87
N LEU A 64 -2.15 -18.06 -16.36
CA LEU A 64 -0.81 -18.09 -16.95
C LEU A 64 0.11 -19.06 -16.22
N ARG A 65 0.16 -19.03 -14.88
CA ARG A 65 1.06 -19.86 -14.05
C ARG A 65 2.53 -19.83 -14.54
N ILE A 66 2.95 -18.71 -15.12
CA ILE A 66 4.33 -18.42 -15.54
C ILE A 66 5.06 -17.76 -14.34
N GLY A 67 6.39 -17.78 -14.33
CA GLY A 67 7.18 -17.16 -13.27
C GLY A 67 6.82 -15.69 -12.99
N VAL A 68 6.87 -15.31 -11.70
CA VAL A 68 6.50 -13.99 -11.17
C VAL A 68 7.27 -12.85 -11.84
N SER A 69 8.53 -13.08 -12.24
CA SER A 69 9.36 -12.05 -12.86
C SER A 69 8.73 -11.47 -14.13
N LEU A 70 8.06 -12.30 -14.95
CA LEU A 70 7.40 -11.82 -16.17
C LEU A 70 6.18 -10.94 -15.85
N GLU A 71 5.41 -11.31 -14.83
CA GLU A 71 4.26 -10.53 -14.36
C GLU A 71 4.69 -9.12 -13.94
N ILE A 72 5.76 -9.04 -13.15
CA ILE A 72 6.32 -7.77 -12.66
C ILE A 72 6.84 -6.91 -13.80
N ILE A 73 7.52 -7.50 -14.78
CA ILE A 73 7.96 -6.78 -15.98
C ILE A 73 6.75 -6.19 -16.72
N LEU A 74 5.68 -6.97 -16.89
CA LEU A 74 4.47 -6.51 -17.56
C LEU A 74 3.74 -5.42 -16.76
N TYR A 75 3.69 -5.52 -15.43
CA TYR A 75 3.13 -4.50 -14.55
C TYR A 75 3.84 -3.15 -14.74
N PHE A 76 5.17 -3.13 -14.60
CA PHE A 76 5.95 -1.89 -14.74
C PHE A 76 5.93 -1.36 -16.17
N LEU A 77 5.97 -2.23 -17.18
CA LEU A 77 5.86 -1.82 -18.58
C LEU A 77 4.50 -1.19 -18.88
N GLY A 78 3.41 -1.77 -18.37
CA GLY A 78 2.06 -1.22 -18.50
C GLY A 78 1.94 0.19 -17.91
N TRP A 79 2.47 0.39 -16.70
CA TRP A 79 2.47 1.72 -16.06
C TRP A 79 3.43 2.72 -16.71
N LEU A 80 4.55 2.26 -17.26
CA LEU A 80 5.45 3.11 -18.06
C LEU A 80 4.73 3.63 -19.32
N ILE A 81 4.03 2.76 -20.04
CA ILE A 81 3.24 3.12 -21.22
C ILE A 81 2.12 4.10 -20.83
N ALA A 82 1.36 3.80 -19.77
CA ALA A 82 0.30 4.68 -19.27
C ALA A 82 0.85 6.07 -18.91
N THR A 83 1.98 6.13 -18.21
CA THR A 83 2.66 7.38 -17.86
C THR A 83 3.10 8.15 -19.11
N ALA A 84 3.67 7.48 -20.11
CA ALA A 84 4.07 8.11 -21.37
C ALA A 84 2.87 8.73 -22.10
N ILE A 85 1.74 8.01 -22.17
CA ILE A 85 0.50 8.51 -22.77
C ILE A 85 0.01 9.76 -22.03
N VAL A 86 -0.02 9.73 -20.71
CA VAL A 86 -0.45 10.86 -19.87
C VAL A 86 0.46 12.08 -20.09
N VAL A 87 1.78 11.90 -20.09
CA VAL A 87 2.75 12.98 -20.30
C VAL A 87 2.60 13.63 -21.68
N ILE A 88 2.41 12.82 -22.74
CA ILE A 88 2.20 13.33 -24.10
C ILE A 88 0.91 14.15 -24.18
N ARG A 89 -0.17 13.72 -23.52
CA ARG A 89 -1.44 14.45 -23.46
C ARG A 89 -1.34 15.74 -22.62
N GLN A 90 -0.66 15.70 -21.46
CA GLN A 90 -0.51 16.84 -20.56
C GLN A 90 0.33 17.98 -21.14
N ARG A 91 1.33 17.70 -22.01
CA ARG A 91 2.10 18.77 -22.68
C ARG A 91 1.22 19.78 -23.43
N LYS A 92 -0.01 19.39 -23.80
CA LYS A 92 -0.98 20.25 -24.46
C LYS A 92 -1.82 21.10 -23.48
N GLN A 93 -1.87 20.72 -22.21
CA GLN A 93 -2.65 21.38 -21.15
C GLN A 93 -1.70 21.98 -20.10
N LYS A 94 -1.16 23.18 -20.38
CA LYS A 94 -0.37 23.93 -19.39
C LYS A 94 -1.29 24.53 -18.32
N LEU A 95 -1.36 23.90 -17.14
CA LEU A 95 -1.30 24.60 -15.85
C LEU A 95 -1.08 23.58 -14.73
N PHE A 96 0.17 23.30 -14.39
CA PHE A 96 0.47 22.63 -13.11
C PHE A 96 0.38 23.72 -12.04
N GLN A 97 -0.76 23.81 -11.35
CA GLN A 97 -0.84 24.61 -10.13
C GLN A 97 0.09 23.99 -9.09
N ARG A 98 0.87 24.83 -8.39
CA ARG A 98 1.71 24.38 -7.28
C ARG A 98 0.79 23.83 -6.18
N LEU A 99 1.06 22.61 -5.73
CA LEU A 99 0.45 22.07 -4.52
C LEU A 99 0.92 22.91 -3.33
N SER A 100 0.03 23.71 -2.75
CA SER A 100 0.30 24.41 -1.49
C SER A 100 0.00 23.47 -0.32
N ILE A 101 0.97 23.29 0.58
CA ILE A 101 0.79 22.53 1.82
C ILE A 101 0.19 23.45 2.88
N SER A 102 -1.01 23.12 3.34
CA SER A 102 -1.72 23.79 4.43
C SER A 102 -1.26 23.29 5.81
N ARG A 103 -1.66 23.97 6.89
CA ARG A 103 -1.42 23.48 8.27
C ARG A 103 -2.08 22.13 8.53
N GLU A 104 -3.24 21.90 7.93
CA GLU A 104 -4.02 20.67 8.07
C GLU A 104 -3.28 19.48 7.44
N ASP A 105 -2.57 19.72 6.34
CA ASP A 105 -1.74 18.71 5.69
C ASP A 105 -0.59 18.24 6.59
N PHE A 106 0.02 19.14 7.37
CA PHE A 106 1.04 18.76 8.35
C PHE A 106 0.47 17.89 9.46
N ILE A 107 -0.76 18.18 9.92
CA ILE A 107 -1.46 17.35 10.90
C ILE A 107 -1.70 15.96 10.31
N LEU A 108 -2.21 15.88 9.08
CA LEU A 108 -2.44 14.61 8.39
C LEU A 108 -1.14 13.81 8.23
N ILE A 109 -0.03 14.43 7.81
CA ILE A 109 1.29 13.78 7.74
C ILE A 109 1.69 13.21 9.11
N GLY A 110 1.49 13.98 10.18
CA GLY A 110 1.72 13.51 11.55
C GLY A 110 0.87 12.29 11.91
N LEU A 111 -0.40 12.27 11.52
CA LEU A 111 -1.31 11.13 11.73
C LEU A 111 -0.92 9.90 10.91
N LEU A 112 -0.43 10.06 9.68
CA LEU A 112 0.09 8.96 8.87
C LEU A 112 1.35 8.35 9.51
N ILE A 113 2.27 9.18 10.01
CA ILE A 113 3.45 8.74 10.75
C ILE A 113 3.04 8.01 12.03
N LEU A 114 2.09 8.56 12.79
CA LEU A 114 1.55 7.93 14.00
C LEU A 114 0.92 6.57 13.69
N ALA A 115 0.17 6.45 12.59
CA ALA A 115 -0.44 5.20 12.15
C ALA A 115 0.60 4.10 11.87
N VAL A 116 1.70 4.46 11.20
CA VAL A 116 2.85 3.57 10.97
C VAL A 116 3.50 3.20 12.30
N ALA A 117 3.78 4.18 13.16
CA ALA A 117 4.46 3.96 14.43
C ALA A 117 3.68 2.99 15.33
N VAL A 118 2.38 3.26 15.55
CA VAL A 118 1.50 2.43 16.39
C VAL A 118 1.43 0.98 15.87
N ARG A 119 1.26 0.80 14.56
CA ARG A 119 1.19 -0.53 13.94
C ARG A 119 2.53 -1.26 13.91
N SER A 120 3.63 -0.53 14.07
CA SER A 120 4.98 -1.10 14.12
C SER A 120 5.39 -1.53 15.54
N ILE A 121 4.67 -1.13 16.60
CA ILE A 121 5.05 -1.48 17.98
C ILE A 121 5.14 -3.00 18.17
N HIS A 122 4.07 -3.74 17.85
CA HIS A 122 4.07 -5.19 18.02
C HIS A 122 5.11 -5.89 17.14
N PRO A 123 5.21 -5.60 15.82
CA PRO A 123 6.27 -6.13 14.97
C PRO A 123 7.68 -5.80 15.43
N LEU A 124 7.92 -4.66 16.09
CA LEU A 124 9.25 -4.32 16.60
C LEU A 124 9.57 -5.01 17.94
N GLN A 125 8.55 -5.34 18.73
CA GLN A 125 8.71 -6.02 20.02
C GLN A 125 8.73 -7.54 19.91
N HIS A 126 8.03 -8.10 18.93
CA HIS A 126 7.84 -9.54 18.78
C HIS A 126 8.22 -10.00 17.37
N MET A 127 8.96 -11.11 17.30
CA MET A 127 9.26 -11.80 16.04
C MET A 127 8.10 -12.70 15.58
N ALA A 128 7.19 -13.10 16.46
CA ALA A 128 6.03 -13.86 16.05
C ALA A 128 5.05 -12.96 15.29
N LEU A 129 4.46 -13.49 14.21
CA LEU A 129 3.27 -12.87 13.61
C LEU A 129 2.10 -12.99 14.59
N GLY A 130 1.27 -11.94 14.66
CA GLY A 130 0.32 -11.77 15.76
C GLY A 130 -0.85 -12.77 15.85
N GLN A 131 -1.11 -13.58 14.81
CA GLN A 131 -2.21 -14.56 14.74
C GLN A 131 -1.86 -15.75 13.83
N SER A 132 -2.54 -16.89 13.96
CA SER A 132 -2.28 -18.09 13.14
C SER A 132 -2.54 -17.87 11.65
N ASP A 133 -3.61 -17.16 11.29
CA ASP A 133 -3.96 -16.83 9.90
C ASP A 133 -2.84 -16.04 9.20
N ALA A 134 -2.05 -15.29 9.97
CA ALA A 134 -0.89 -14.58 9.46
C ALA A 134 0.16 -15.49 8.84
N TYR A 135 0.38 -16.66 9.44
CA TYR A 135 1.32 -17.65 8.93
C TYR A 135 0.78 -18.32 7.67
N SER A 136 -0.53 -18.52 7.56
CA SER A 136 -1.17 -19.00 6.33
C SER A 136 -0.92 -18.03 5.18
N HIS A 137 -1.17 -16.74 5.39
CA HIS A 137 -0.90 -15.72 4.38
C HIS A 137 0.59 -15.54 4.05
N LEU A 138 1.49 -15.69 5.01
CA LEU A 138 2.93 -15.75 4.74
C LEU A 138 3.26 -16.95 3.84
N GLN A 139 2.70 -18.12 4.11
CA GLN A 139 2.90 -19.30 3.26
C GLN A 139 2.35 -19.06 1.85
N PHE A 140 1.17 -18.45 1.72
CA PHE A 140 0.59 -18.08 0.43
C PHE A 140 1.47 -17.08 -0.33
N LEU A 141 2.02 -16.08 0.35
CA LEU A 141 2.97 -15.14 -0.24
C LEU A 141 4.23 -15.85 -0.73
N ARG A 142 4.82 -16.75 0.07
CA ARG A 142 5.98 -17.57 -0.35
C ARG A 142 5.65 -18.40 -1.58
N ASN A 143 4.51 -19.08 -1.59
CA ASN A 143 4.06 -19.84 -2.75
C ASN A 143 3.97 -18.95 -4.00
N VAL A 144 3.41 -17.73 -3.89
CA VAL A 144 3.38 -16.80 -5.03
C VAL A 144 4.80 -16.45 -5.47
N VAL A 145 5.69 -16.05 -4.57
CA VAL A 145 7.07 -15.66 -4.92
C VAL A 145 7.85 -16.81 -5.57
N ASP A 146 7.72 -18.03 -5.02
CA ASP A 146 8.51 -19.19 -5.46
C ASP A 146 7.94 -19.84 -6.74
N SER A 147 6.62 -19.86 -6.89
CA SER A 147 5.94 -20.67 -7.92
C SER A 147 4.95 -19.90 -8.80
N GLY A 148 4.75 -18.60 -8.55
CA GLY A 148 3.76 -17.80 -9.27
C GLY A 148 2.31 -18.21 -9.02
N PHE A 149 2.03 -18.89 -7.90
CA PHE A 149 0.69 -19.41 -7.60
C PHE A 149 0.44 -19.57 -6.09
N VAL A 150 -0.73 -19.17 -5.62
CA VAL A 150 -1.10 -19.23 -4.18
C VAL A 150 -1.28 -20.65 -3.65
N HIS A 151 -1.60 -21.62 -4.52
CA HIS A 151 -1.91 -23.02 -4.14
C HIS A 151 -3.08 -23.17 -3.14
N ASN A 152 -4.06 -22.25 -3.19
CA ASN A 152 -5.26 -22.29 -2.37
C ASN A 152 -6.49 -21.86 -3.18
N VAL A 153 -7.61 -22.58 -3.06
CA VAL A 153 -8.85 -22.32 -3.81
C VAL A 153 -9.81 -21.41 -3.02
N MET A 154 -9.67 -21.32 -1.71
CA MET A 154 -10.58 -20.58 -0.82
C MET A 154 -10.18 -19.11 -0.67
N TYR A 155 -8.87 -18.80 -0.68
CA TYR A 155 -8.37 -17.44 -0.49
C TYR A 155 -8.21 -16.69 -1.82
N PRO A 156 -8.78 -15.49 -1.97
CA PRO A 156 -8.56 -14.66 -3.16
C PRO A 156 -7.07 -14.35 -3.35
N PRO A 157 -6.50 -14.55 -4.55
CA PRO A 157 -5.07 -14.42 -4.74
C PRO A 157 -4.59 -12.97 -4.80
N GLY A 158 -5.46 -12.00 -5.10
CA GLY A 158 -5.08 -10.61 -5.36
C GLY A 158 -4.28 -9.97 -4.23
N TYR A 159 -4.65 -10.22 -2.97
CA TYR A 159 -3.90 -9.72 -1.81
C TYR A 159 -2.45 -10.21 -1.78
N HIS A 160 -2.22 -11.50 -2.07
CA HIS A 160 -0.88 -12.10 -2.07
C HIS A 160 -0.03 -11.57 -3.22
N TRP A 161 -0.64 -11.29 -4.37
CA TRP A 161 0.06 -10.68 -5.50
C TRP A 161 0.42 -9.21 -5.27
N ILE A 162 -0.41 -8.46 -4.53
CA ILE A 162 -0.06 -7.11 -4.07
C ILE A 162 1.19 -7.15 -3.18
N LEU A 163 1.30 -8.13 -2.28
CA LEU A 163 2.48 -8.31 -1.43
C LEU A 163 3.69 -8.90 -2.17
N ALA A 164 3.47 -9.76 -3.16
CA ALA A 164 4.54 -10.40 -3.93
C ALA A 164 5.29 -9.40 -4.82
N LEU A 165 4.62 -8.35 -5.30
CA LEU A 165 5.22 -7.31 -6.13
C LEU A 165 6.44 -6.65 -5.47
N PRO A 166 6.33 -5.97 -4.31
CA PRO A 166 7.49 -5.38 -3.64
C PRO A 166 8.49 -6.44 -3.15
N THR A 167 8.01 -7.64 -2.77
CA THR A 167 8.86 -8.74 -2.32
C THR A 167 9.83 -9.17 -3.42
N THR A 168 9.31 -9.41 -4.63
CA THR A 168 10.10 -9.93 -5.75
C THR A 168 10.86 -8.82 -6.46
N ALA A 169 10.28 -7.62 -6.63
CA ALA A 169 10.94 -6.50 -7.30
C ALA A 169 12.20 -6.02 -6.56
N PHE A 170 12.20 -6.11 -5.22
CA PHE A 170 13.31 -5.65 -4.37
C PHE A 170 14.05 -6.80 -3.65
N HIS A 171 13.76 -8.07 -4.00
CA HIS A 171 14.34 -9.26 -3.36
C HIS A 171 14.26 -9.25 -1.83
N LEU A 172 13.10 -8.84 -1.30
CA LEU A 172 12.86 -8.79 0.14
C LEU A 172 12.51 -10.19 0.66
N ASP A 173 12.81 -10.45 1.93
CA ASP A 173 12.28 -11.63 2.60
C ASP A 173 10.74 -11.51 2.73
N PRO A 174 9.95 -12.46 2.20
CA PRO A 174 8.50 -12.50 2.36
C PRO A 174 8.04 -12.31 3.80
N TYR A 175 8.80 -12.81 4.78
CA TYR A 175 8.50 -12.65 6.20
C TYR A 175 8.54 -11.19 6.65
N HIS A 176 9.48 -10.38 6.16
CA HIS A 176 9.53 -8.95 6.51
C HIS A 176 8.39 -8.17 5.87
N VAL A 177 8.03 -8.49 4.62
CA VAL A 177 6.89 -7.87 3.95
C VAL A 177 5.58 -8.22 4.66
N ALA A 178 5.42 -9.48 5.05
CA ALA A 178 4.34 -9.92 5.90
C ALA A 178 4.34 -9.15 7.25
N ARG A 179 5.46 -9.09 7.97
CA ARG A 179 5.56 -8.49 9.29
C ARG A 179 5.30 -6.97 9.31
N TYR A 180 5.75 -6.24 8.29
CA TYR A 180 5.73 -4.77 8.28
C TYR A 180 4.76 -4.15 7.26
N GLY A 181 4.23 -4.93 6.31
CA GLY A 181 3.32 -4.42 5.27
C GLY A 181 2.07 -3.75 5.84
N GLY A 182 1.59 -4.20 6.99
CA GLY A 182 0.38 -3.70 7.65
C GLY A 182 0.52 -2.25 8.13
N ALA A 183 1.75 -1.80 8.42
CA ALA A 183 2.00 -0.41 8.70
C ALA A 183 1.77 0.47 7.46
N PHE A 184 2.17 0.01 6.27
CA PHE A 184 1.95 0.70 5.00
C PHE A 184 0.45 0.77 4.66
N PHE A 185 -0.24 -0.37 4.62
CA PHE A 185 -1.67 -0.38 4.28
C PHE A 185 -2.51 0.31 5.35
N GLY A 186 -2.13 0.22 6.62
CA GLY A 186 -2.77 0.95 7.72
C GLY A 186 -2.68 2.46 7.58
N ALA A 187 -1.54 3.00 7.13
CA ALA A 187 -1.43 4.42 6.77
C ALA A 187 -2.31 4.75 5.54
N GLY A 188 -2.38 3.85 4.56
CA GLY A 188 -3.31 3.95 3.44
C GLY A 188 -4.78 4.04 3.87
N LEU A 189 -5.19 3.27 4.88
CA LEU A 189 -6.54 3.36 5.46
C LEU A 189 -6.79 4.72 6.12
N VAL A 190 -5.84 5.23 6.91
CA VAL A 190 -5.97 6.56 7.53
C VAL A 190 -6.15 7.64 6.46
N LEU A 191 -5.37 7.55 5.37
CA LEU A 191 -5.51 8.43 4.22
C LEU A 191 -6.90 8.29 3.55
N ALA A 192 -7.37 7.06 3.34
CA ALA A 192 -8.68 6.79 2.75
C ALA A 192 -9.83 7.37 3.58
N ILE A 193 -9.78 7.18 4.90
CA ILE A 193 -10.80 7.72 5.81
C ILE A 193 -10.76 9.24 5.85
N TYR A 194 -9.57 9.85 5.86
CA TYR A 194 -9.45 11.31 5.76
C TYR A 194 -10.12 11.85 4.49
N VAL A 195 -9.79 11.28 3.31
CA VAL A 195 -10.35 11.74 2.03
C VAL A 195 -11.85 11.50 1.96
N LEU A 196 -12.32 10.35 2.41
CA LEU A 196 -13.74 10.00 2.42
C LEU A 196 -14.56 10.92 3.33
N VAL A 197 -14.10 11.17 4.55
CA VAL A 197 -14.85 12.03 5.49
C VAL A 197 -14.78 13.49 5.03
N LYS A 198 -13.65 13.94 4.48
CA LYS A 198 -13.52 15.29 3.94
C LYS A 198 -14.45 15.56 2.75
N SER A 199 -14.83 14.54 1.97
CA SER A 199 -15.74 14.71 0.84
C SER A 199 -17.23 14.76 1.22
N ILE A 200 -17.59 14.28 2.42
CA ILE A 200 -18.98 14.23 2.90
C ILE A 200 -19.27 15.13 4.11
N ALA A 201 -18.24 15.57 4.82
CA ALA A 201 -18.32 16.37 6.03
C ALA A 201 -17.29 17.52 6.02
N ASP A 202 -16.92 18.04 7.20
CA ASP A 202 -15.95 19.12 7.34
C ASP A 202 -14.52 18.60 7.63
N ASN A 203 -13.55 19.50 7.51
CA ASN A 203 -12.14 19.14 7.73
C ASN A 203 -11.84 18.71 9.19
N PRO A 204 -12.41 19.35 10.24
CA PRO A 204 -12.28 18.85 11.61
C PRO A 204 -12.75 17.41 11.78
N ALA A 205 -13.90 17.02 11.22
CA ALA A 205 -14.39 15.64 11.27
C ALA A 205 -13.44 14.68 10.54
N ALA A 206 -12.87 15.09 9.41
CA ALA A 206 -11.90 14.28 8.67
C ALA A 206 -10.61 14.03 9.46
N ILE A 207 -10.06 15.08 10.10
CA ILE A 207 -8.88 14.96 10.97
C ILE A 207 -9.17 14.11 12.20
N LEU A 208 -10.32 14.30 12.86
CA LEU A 208 -10.73 13.48 14.00
C LEU A 208 -10.87 12.01 13.61
N SER A 209 -11.50 11.72 12.47
CA SER A 209 -11.67 10.36 11.97
C SER A 209 -10.32 9.72 11.63
N ALA A 210 -9.42 10.46 10.97
CA ALA A 210 -8.06 10.01 10.69
C ALA A 210 -7.28 9.73 11.98
N PHE A 211 -7.41 10.59 13.00
CA PHE A 211 -6.81 10.39 14.31
C PHE A 211 -7.33 9.11 14.98
N LEU A 212 -8.65 8.92 15.03
CA LEU A 212 -9.26 7.72 15.61
C LEU A 212 -8.77 6.44 14.90
N VAL A 213 -8.70 6.43 13.58
CA VAL A 213 -8.22 5.26 12.81
C VAL A 213 -6.70 5.08 12.94
N SER A 214 -5.94 6.14 13.20
CA SER A 214 -4.50 6.06 13.39
C SER A 214 -4.12 5.34 14.69
N CYS A 215 -4.79 5.65 15.81
CA CYS A 215 -4.32 5.25 17.14
C CYS A 215 -5.40 4.89 18.18
N PHE A 216 -6.70 4.90 17.88
CA PHE A 216 -7.72 4.62 18.90
C PHE A 216 -7.74 3.14 19.31
N PRO A 217 -7.48 2.79 20.59
CA PRO A 217 -7.38 1.39 21.03
C PRO A 217 -8.69 0.62 20.89
N GLY A 218 -9.86 1.26 21.01
CA GLY A 218 -11.15 0.59 20.85
C GLY A 218 -11.42 0.10 19.42
N LEU A 219 -10.71 0.65 18.42
CA LEU A 219 -10.73 0.17 17.05
C LEU A 219 -9.60 -0.83 16.78
N TYR A 220 -8.69 -1.09 17.72
CA TYR A 220 -7.48 -1.89 17.49
C TYR A 220 -7.78 -3.29 16.94
N PHE A 221 -8.86 -3.95 17.40
CA PHE A 221 -9.28 -5.25 16.86
C PHE A 221 -9.74 -5.19 15.39
N LEU A 222 -10.39 -4.09 14.98
CA LEU A 222 -10.78 -3.85 13.59
C LEU A 222 -9.57 -3.43 12.74
N LEU A 223 -8.64 -2.67 13.33
CA LEU A 223 -7.41 -2.25 12.67
C LEU A 223 -6.43 -3.42 12.47
N LYS A 224 -6.46 -4.42 13.36
CA LYS A 224 -5.69 -5.67 13.27
C LYS A 224 -6.21 -6.59 12.16
N THR A 225 -7.53 -6.58 11.91
CA THR A 225 -8.21 -7.53 11.01
C THR A 225 -8.53 -6.95 9.63
N GLY A 226 -8.77 -5.63 9.50
CA GLY A 226 -9.35 -5.04 8.29
C GLY A 226 -8.36 -4.62 7.20
N VAL A 227 -7.10 -4.35 7.52
CA VAL A 227 -6.14 -3.75 6.56
C VAL A 227 -4.74 -4.40 6.65
N GLY A 228 -4.72 -5.72 6.86
CA GLY A 228 -3.62 -6.61 6.51
C GLY A 228 -2.20 -6.06 6.75
N ALA A 229 -1.64 -6.29 7.93
CA ALA A 229 -0.62 -7.33 8.04
C ALA A 229 -0.26 -7.56 9.52
N PHE A 230 -0.49 -8.79 9.95
CA PHE A 230 0.34 -9.66 10.80
C PHE A 230 1.08 -9.08 12.03
N ALA A 231 0.65 -7.93 12.53
CA ALA A 231 0.99 -7.33 13.81
C ALA A 231 -0.13 -7.63 14.81
#